data_AF-A0A9E3NCS5-F1
#
_entry.id   AF-A0A9E3NCS5-F1
#
_cell.length_a   1.000
_cell.length_b   1.000
_cell.length_c   1.000
_cell.angle_alpha   90.00
_cell.angle_beta   90.00
_cell.angle_gamma   90.00
#
_symmetry.space_group_name_H-M   'P 1'
#
loop_
_entity.id
_entity.type
_entity.pdbx_description
1 polymer ?
#
loop_
_entity_poly.entity_id
_entity_poly.type
_entity_poly.pdbx_seq_one_letter_code
_entity_poly.pdbx_strand_id
1 'polypeptide(L)'
;MKIFATAVCLGICVIYLASCSEISYKEPQPKGIKSLAQVPAKLQGKYLIMEEGELADTLIVMPGGYKLGKDELAMLSDSLVMKHYKGYYFINLRNEFSWYLRVVKQQKNGDLLYLSMPEVSHEYQGKKFRDQLAQEVTIVETEVDGKTFYLIDPSPKKLIQLIQKGYFNEQTFQKVK
;
A
#
# COMPACT_ATOMS: atom_id res chain seq x y z
N MET A 1 -0.82 29.97 -58.53
CA MET A 1 -1.26 29.95 -57.12
C MET A 1 -0.52 28.83 -56.41
N LYS A 2 0.29 29.16 -55.40
CA LYS A 2 1.19 28.23 -54.71
C LYS A 2 0.39 27.36 -53.73
N ILE A 3 0.51 26.05 -53.86
CA ILE A 3 0.03 25.07 -52.88
C ILE A 3 1.05 25.08 -51.74
N PHE A 4 0.67 25.58 -50.57
CA PHE A 4 1.47 25.41 -49.35
C PHE A 4 1.11 24.07 -48.72
N ALA A 5 1.95 23.07 -48.95
CA ALA A 5 2.01 21.87 -48.12
C ALA A 5 2.57 22.28 -46.75
N THR A 6 1.71 22.35 -45.72
CA THR A 6 2.16 22.52 -44.34
C THR A 6 2.43 21.13 -43.77
N ALA A 7 3.72 20.84 -43.64
CA ALA A 7 4.22 19.63 -43.01
C ALA A 7 3.93 19.65 -41.50
N VAL A 8 3.34 18.53 -41.04
CA VAL A 8 3.47 17.86 -39.75
C VAL A 8 4.28 18.60 -38.67
N CYS A 9 3.61 18.95 -37.57
CA CYS A 9 4.16 18.81 -36.23
C CYS A 9 3.12 18.07 -35.39
N LEU A 10 3.14 16.74 -35.51
CA LEU A 10 2.49 15.82 -34.61
C LEU A 10 3.17 16.02 -33.24
N GLY A 11 2.67 16.97 -32.46
CA GLY A 11 3.07 17.15 -31.07
C GLY A 11 2.68 15.90 -30.31
N ILE A 12 3.62 14.97 -30.17
CA ILE A 12 3.53 13.87 -29.24
C ILE A 12 3.51 14.53 -27.85
N CYS A 13 2.31 14.82 -27.36
CA CYS A 13 2.06 14.95 -25.94
C CYS A 13 2.40 13.58 -25.35
N VAL A 14 3.65 13.43 -24.90
CA VAL A 14 4.03 12.37 -23.97
C VAL A 14 3.20 12.63 -22.72
N ILE A 15 2.04 11.99 -22.66
CA ILE A 15 1.25 11.88 -21.45
C ILE A 15 2.15 11.06 -20.52
N TYR A 16 2.91 11.74 -19.66
CA TYR A 16 3.63 11.10 -18.59
C TYR A 16 2.58 10.40 -17.73
N LEU A 17 2.43 9.09 -17.93
CA LEU A 17 1.68 8.25 -17.02
C LEU A 17 2.44 8.29 -15.71
N ALA A 18 2.04 9.21 -14.82
CA ALA A 18 2.51 9.24 -13.45
C ALA A 18 2.07 7.92 -12.82
N SER A 19 2.99 6.95 -12.81
CA SER A 19 2.79 5.70 -12.11
C SER A 19 2.94 6.00 -10.62
N CYS A 20 1.83 6.01 -9.90
CA CYS A 20 1.82 5.92 -8.45
C CYS A 20 2.52 4.61 -8.06
N SER A 21 3.79 4.72 -7.69
CA SER A 21 4.61 3.61 -7.23
C SER A 21 4.81 3.77 -5.74
N GLU A 22 4.58 2.71 -4.97
CA GLU A 22 4.92 2.64 -3.55
C GLU A 22 6.04 1.61 -3.33
N ILE A 23 6.63 1.61 -2.13
CA ILE A 23 7.59 0.59 -1.73
C ILE A 23 6.91 -0.79 -1.73
N SER A 24 7.53 -1.77 -2.39
CA SER A 24 6.99 -3.12 -2.53
C SER A 24 7.96 -4.20 -2.03
N TYR A 25 7.49 -5.44 -2.00
CA TYR A 25 8.20 -6.58 -1.44
C TYR A 25 8.17 -7.76 -2.42
N LYS A 26 9.22 -8.59 -2.39
CA LYS A 26 9.29 -9.81 -3.22
C LYS A 26 8.33 -10.91 -2.76
N GLU A 27 8.00 -10.92 -1.48
CA GLU A 27 7.14 -11.93 -0.86
C GLU A 27 6.28 -11.31 0.27
N PRO A 28 5.20 -11.98 0.70
CA PRO A 28 4.34 -11.50 1.77
C PRO A 28 5.09 -11.28 3.09
N GLN A 29 4.94 -10.08 3.64
CA GLN A 29 5.55 -9.64 4.89
C GLN A 29 4.65 -9.84 6.12
N PRO A 30 5.24 -10.13 7.29
CA PRO A 30 6.66 -10.33 7.51
C PRO A 30 7.12 -11.71 6.99
N LYS A 31 8.34 -11.77 6.46
CA LYS A 31 8.96 -13.01 5.97
C LYS A 31 8.98 -14.11 7.03
N GLY A 32 8.70 -15.34 6.61
CA GLY A 32 8.72 -16.52 7.49
C GLY A 32 7.57 -16.61 8.50
N ILE A 33 6.68 -15.62 8.56
CA ILE A 33 5.48 -15.66 9.42
C ILE A 33 4.32 -16.33 8.66
N LYS A 34 3.64 -17.27 9.32
CA LYS A 34 2.50 -18.01 8.76
C LYS A 34 1.29 -17.09 8.54
N SER A 35 0.60 -17.32 7.43
CA SER A 35 -0.66 -16.65 7.08
C SER A 35 -1.81 -17.10 7.99
N LEU A 36 -2.73 -16.17 8.26
CA LEU A 36 -3.99 -16.45 8.94
C LEU A 36 -4.99 -17.04 7.93
N ALA A 37 -5.77 -18.02 8.37
CA ALA A 37 -6.84 -18.62 7.56
C ALA A 37 -8.11 -17.75 7.52
N GLN A 38 -8.26 -16.82 8.48
CA GLN A 38 -9.40 -15.92 8.57
C GLN A 38 -9.00 -14.62 9.27
N VAL A 39 -9.75 -13.56 9.01
CA VAL A 39 -9.60 -12.29 9.71
C VAL A 39 -10.08 -12.46 11.17
N PRO A 40 -9.25 -12.08 12.17
CA PRO A 40 -9.61 -12.25 13.58
C PRO A 40 -10.91 -11.52 13.95
N ALA A 41 -11.75 -12.18 14.77
CA ALA A 41 -13.05 -11.66 15.22
C ALA A 41 -12.99 -10.22 15.76
N LYS A 42 -11.93 -9.87 16.51
CA LYS A 42 -11.78 -8.53 17.06
C LYS A 42 -11.65 -7.42 16.00
N LEU A 43 -11.14 -7.74 14.81
CA LEU A 43 -11.01 -6.81 13.69
C LEU A 43 -12.27 -6.76 12.82
N GLN A 44 -13.19 -7.71 12.96
CA GLN A 44 -14.42 -7.74 12.17
C GLN A 44 -15.36 -6.59 12.57
N GLY A 45 -16.17 -6.15 11.62
CA GLY A 45 -17.11 -5.05 11.77
C GLY A 45 -17.01 -4.00 10.68
N LYS A 46 -17.70 -2.88 10.88
CA LYS A 46 -17.73 -1.74 9.96
C LYS A 46 -16.89 -0.60 10.52
N TYR A 47 -16.13 0.07 9.66
CA TYR A 47 -15.28 1.20 10.00
C TYR A 47 -15.51 2.35 9.02
N LEU A 48 -15.49 3.58 9.53
CA LEU A 48 -15.56 4.81 8.74
C LEU A 48 -14.16 5.32 8.45
N ILE A 49 -13.92 5.70 7.21
CA ILE A 49 -12.70 6.32 6.74
C ILE A 49 -13.02 7.78 6.51
N MET A 50 -12.35 8.65 7.27
CA MET A 50 -12.57 10.09 7.22
C MET A 50 -11.37 10.76 6.53
N GLU A 51 -11.65 11.70 5.63
CA GLU A 51 -10.66 12.58 5.00
C GLU A 51 -11.13 14.01 5.15
N GLU A 52 -10.26 14.89 5.64
CA GLU A 52 -10.57 16.32 5.85
C GLU A 52 -11.85 16.60 6.69
N GLY A 53 -12.24 15.63 7.53
CA GLY A 53 -13.44 15.73 8.38
C GLY A 53 -14.72 15.21 7.73
N GLU A 54 -14.67 14.81 6.46
CA GLU A 54 -15.79 14.24 5.72
C GLU A 54 -15.65 12.72 5.60
N LEU A 55 -16.78 12.03 5.44
CA LEU A 55 -16.79 10.59 5.21
C LEU A 55 -16.29 10.32 3.79
N ALA A 56 -15.07 9.81 3.67
CA ALA A 56 -14.49 9.41 2.40
C ALA A 56 -15.02 8.04 1.98
N ASP A 57 -14.97 7.06 2.89
CA ASP A 57 -15.41 5.70 2.58
C ASP A 57 -15.76 4.86 3.83
N THR A 58 -16.20 3.63 3.61
CA THR A 58 -16.52 2.63 4.62
C THR A 58 -15.76 1.34 4.35
N LEU A 59 -15.08 0.81 5.37
CA LEU A 59 -14.49 -0.51 5.36
C LEU A 59 -15.40 -1.51 6.11
N ILE A 60 -15.75 -2.62 5.48
CA ILE A 60 -16.46 -3.74 6.11
C ILE A 60 -15.52 -4.93 6.17
N VAL A 61 -15.19 -5.37 7.39
CA VAL A 61 -14.27 -6.50 7.64
C VAL A 61 -15.06 -7.73 8.09
N MET A 62 -14.85 -8.84 7.39
CA MET A 62 -15.54 -10.12 7.55
C MET A 62 -14.53 -11.25 7.80
N PRO A 63 -14.95 -12.44 8.28
CA PRO A 63 -14.03 -13.54 8.52
C PRO A 63 -13.16 -13.90 7.30
N GLY A 64 -13.74 -13.84 6.09
CA GLY A 64 -13.05 -14.21 4.85
C GLY A 64 -12.24 -13.09 4.20
N GLY A 65 -12.30 -11.84 4.67
CA GLY A 65 -11.70 -10.72 3.95
C GLY A 65 -12.33 -9.36 4.30
N TYR A 66 -12.35 -8.44 3.35
CA TYR A 66 -12.94 -7.11 3.54
C TYR A 66 -13.55 -6.54 2.26
N LYS A 67 -14.40 -5.54 2.42
CA LYS A 67 -14.95 -4.72 1.35
C LYS A 67 -14.71 -3.25 1.66
N LEU A 68 -14.23 -2.49 0.69
CA LEU A 68 -14.04 -1.04 0.78
C LEU A 68 -15.10 -0.36 -0.09
N GLY A 69 -15.93 0.49 0.50
CA GLY A 69 -16.97 1.22 -0.22
C GLY A 69 -17.88 0.35 -1.08
N LYS A 70 -17.90 0.67 -2.37
CA LYS A 70 -18.67 -0.06 -3.39
C LYS A 70 -17.84 -1.14 -4.10
N ASP A 71 -16.58 -1.31 -3.73
CA ASP A 71 -15.69 -2.27 -4.38
C ASP A 71 -16.16 -3.71 -4.20
N GLU A 72 -15.57 -4.60 -4.98
CA GLU A 72 -15.76 -6.03 -4.83
C GLU A 72 -15.19 -6.53 -3.50
N LEU A 73 -15.70 -7.68 -3.06
CA LEU A 73 -15.25 -8.34 -1.85
C LEU A 73 -13.82 -8.87 -2.06
N ALA A 74 -12.86 -8.29 -1.34
CA ALA A 74 -11.49 -8.75 -1.30
C ALA A 74 -11.35 -9.92 -0.30
N MET A 75 -11.23 -11.14 -0.81
CA MET A 75 -11.15 -12.37 -0.02
C MET A 75 -9.70 -12.78 0.23
N LEU A 76 -9.41 -13.29 1.44
CA LEU A 76 -8.13 -13.91 1.76
C LEU A 76 -7.87 -15.07 0.81
N SER A 77 -6.68 -15.08 0.22
CA SER A 77 -6.29 -15.99 -0.86
C SER A 77 -4.77 -15.97 -1.05
N ASP A 78 -4.29 -16.62 -2.11
CA ASP A 78 -2.88 -16.54 -2.52
C ASP A 78 -2.49 -15.16 -3.08
N SER A 79 -3.44 -14.25 -3.32
CA SER A 79 -3.19 -12.86 -3.73
C SER A 79 -3.51 -11.84 -2.64
N LEU A 80 -4.20 -12.24 -1.57
CA LEU A 80 -4.49 -11.39 -0.41
C LEU A 80 -4.19 -12.15 0.88
N VAL A 81 -3.03 -11.87 1.47
CA VAL A 81 -2.51 -12.64 2.61
C VAL A 81 -2.48 -11.79 3.87
N MET A 82 -3.15 -12.25 4.92
CA MET A 82 -3.08 -11.64 6.24
C MET A 82 -2.10 -12.41 7.14
N LYS A 83 -1.22 -11.69 7.84
CA LYS A 83 -0.31 -12.24 8.86
C LYS A 83 -0.44 -11.46 10.17
N HIS A 84 -0.07 -12.08 11.29
CA HIS A 84 -0.05 -11.42 12.60
C HIS A 84 1.33 -11.56 13.25
N TYR A 85 1.92 -10.43 13.64
CA TYR A 85 3.24 -10.40 14.27
C TYR A 85 3.37 -9.19 15.20
N LYS A 86 3.82 -9.44 16.44
CA LYS A 86 4.10 -8.40 17.46
C LYS A 86 2.96 -7.38 17.65
N GLY A 87 1.70 -7.84 17.59
CA GLY A 87 0.51 -7.01 17.81
C GLY A 87 0.03 -6.23 16.59
N TYR A 88 0.68 -6.39 15.44
CA TYR A 88 0.28 -5.82 14.16
C TYR A 88 -0.26 -6.92 13.24
N TYR A 89 -1.21 -6.53 12.40
CA TYR A 89 -1.72 -7.35 11.32
C TYR A 89 -1.22 -6.80 9.99
N PHE A 90 -0.65 -7.67 9.18
CA PHE A 90 0.00 -7.33 7.91
C PHE A 90 -0.87 -7.88 6.79
N ILE A 91 -1.46 -6.99 6.01
CA ILE A 91 -2.29 -7.30 4.85
C ILE A 91 -1.41 -7.13 3.62
N ASN A 92 -1.11 -8.25 2.97
CA ASN A 92 -0.24 -8.32 1.81
C ASN A 92 -1.10 -8.47 0.57
N LEU A 93 -0.97 -7.52 -0.35
CA LEU A 93 -1.72 -7.50 -1.59
C LEU A 93 -0.77 -7.80 -2.73
N ARG A 94 -1.04 -8.86 -3.48
CA ARG A 94 -0.26 -9.23 -4.66
C ARG A 94 -0.60 -8.27 -5.79
N ASN A 95 0.43 -7.64 -6.34
CA ASN A 95 0.40 -6.98 -7.64
C ASN A 95 1.08 -7.89 -8.69
N GLU A 96 1.10 -7.47 -9.95
CA GLU A 96 1.67 -8.21 -11.10
C GLU A 96 3.02 -8.87 -10.78
N PHE A 97 3.96 -8.10 -10.21
CA PHE A 97 5.35 -8.54 -9.97
C PHE A 97 5.84 -8.42 -8.53
N SER A 98 5.05 -7.86 -7.63
CA SER A 98 5.47 -7.56 -6.26
C SER A 98 4.29 -7.59 -5.29
N TRP A 99 4.58 -7.39 -4.01
CA TRP A 99 3.59 -7.31 -2.95
C TRP A 99 3.55 -5.92 -2.36
N TYR A 100 2.36 -5.37 -2.20
CA TYR A 100 2.10 -4.19 -1.39
C TYR A 100 1.72 -4.60 0.03
N LEU A 101 2.02 -3.72 0.97
CA LEU A 101 1.78 -3.97 2.38
C LEU A 101 0.91 -2.86 2.97
N ARG A 102 -0.15 -3.28 3.64
CA ARG A 102 -0.87 -2.47 4.62
C ARG A 102 -0.70 -3.09 5.98
N VAL A 103 -0.54 -2.26 7.00
CA VAL A 103 -0.44 -2.73 8.38
C VAL A 103 -1.61 -2.16 9.16
N VAL A 104 -2.29 -3.00 9.92
CA VAL A 104 -3.39 -2.58 10.79
C VAL A 104 -3.15 -3.00 12.22
N LYS A 105 -3.52 -2.12 13.14
CA LYS A 105 -3.49 -2.38 14.59
C LYS A 105 -4.77 -1.85 15.21
N GLN A 106 -5.47 -2.72 15.91
CA GLN A 106 -6.65 -2.30 16.67
C GLN A 106 -6.23 -1.48 17.89
N GLN A 107 -6.86 -0.33 18.05
CA GLN A 107 -6.75 0.55 19.20
C GLN A 107 -7.71 0.10 20.31
N LYS A 108 -7.49 0.59 21.54
CA LYS A 108 -8.28 0.17 22.72
C LYS A 108 -9.78 0.48 22.59
N ASN A 109 -10.14 1.54 21.88
CA ASN A 109 -11.52 1.95 21.62
C ASN A 109 -12.20 1.14 20.50
N GLY A 110 -11.47 0.22 19.86
CA GLY A 110 -11.96 -0.61 18.77
C GLY A 110 -11.57 -0.12 17.38
N ASP A 111 -11.13 1.14 17.23
CA ASP A 111 -10.69 1.73 15.97
C ASP A 111 -9.48 0.99 15.39
N LEU A 112 -9.25 1.17 14.09
CA LEU A 112 -8.05 0.64 13.43
C LEU A 112 -7.08 1.78 13.15
N LEU A 113 -5.86 1.65 13.66
CA LEU A 113 -4.71 2.35 13.10
C LEU A 113 -4.32 1.61 11.82
N TYR A 114 -4.48 2.28 10.69
CA TYR A 114 -4.08 1.83 9.37
C TYR A 114 -2.77 2.51 8.98
N LEU A 115 -1.86 1.73 8.40
CA LEU A 115 -0.50 2.13 8.07
C LEU A 115 -0.18 1.69 6.65
N SER A 116 0.36 2.61 5.84
CA SER A 116 0.85 2.33 4.48
C SER A 116 2.16 3.05 4.22
N MET A 117 2.98 2.53 3.32
CA MET A 117 4.14 3.28 2.87
C MET A 117 3.68 4.49 2.03
N PRO A 118 4.38 5.64 2.12
CA PRO A 118 4.16 6.76 1.22
C PRO A 118 4.37 6.38 -0.24
N GLU A 119 3.76 7.18 -1.13
CA GLU A 119 4.09 7.12 -2.55
C GLU A 119 5.55 7.53 -2.77
N VAL A 120 6.22 6.81 -3.67
CA VAL A 120 7.63 6.98 -4.02
C VAL A 120 7.84 7.20 -5.50
N SER A 121 6.88 7.79 -6.21
CA SER A 121 7.06 8.17 -7.62
C SER A 121 8.13 9.27 -7.79
N HIS A 122 8.36 9.70 -9.03
CA HIS A 122 9.47 10.58 -9.44
C HIS A 122 9.38 12.02 -8.90
N GLU A 123 8.38 12.33 -8.09
CA GLU A 123 8.23 13.62 -7.44
C GLU A 123 9.27 13.83 -6.33
N TYR A 124 9.56 15.10 -6.03
CA TYR A 124 10.54 15.51 -5.01
C TYR A 124 10.31 14.83 -3.65
N GLN A 125 9.05 14.72 -3.22
CA GLN A 125 8.71 14.09 -1.94
C GLN A 125 8.97 12.59 -1.94
N GLY A 126 8.60 11.91 -3.03
CA GLY A 126 8.89 10.48 -3.20
C GLY A 126 10.38 10.20 -3.16
N LYS A 127 11.19 11.00 -3.89
CA LYS A 127 12.65 10.88 -3.85
C LYS A 127 13.21 11.10 -2.45
N LYS A 128 12.78 12.16 -1.76
CA LYS A 128 13.22 12.46 -0.40
C LYS A 128 12.93 11.31 0.56
N PHE A 129 11.73 10.73 0.48
CA PHE A 129 11.37 9.56 1.27
C PHE A 129 12.27 8.35 0.96
N ARG A 130 12.51 8.05 -0.34
CA ARG A 130 13.42 6.97 -0.74
C ARG A 130 14.82 7.16 -0.18
N ASP A 131 15.36 8.38 -0.28
CA ASP A 131 16.70 8.72 0.25
C ASP A 131 16.78 8.51 1.77
N GLN A 132 15.71 8.85 2.51
CA GLN A 132 15.61 8.63 3.96
C GLN A 132 15.47 7.14 4.32
N LEU A 133 14.69 6.37 3.55
CA LEU A 133 14.48 4.94 3.77
C LEU A 133 15.75 4.14 3.44
N ALA A 134 16.49 4.56 2.41
CA ALA A 134 17.75 3.92 2.00
C ALA A 134 18.83 3.93 3.10
N GLN A 135 18.72 4.82 4.09
CA GLN A 135 19.60 4.83 5.27
C GLN A 135 19.31 3.69 6.24
N GLU A 136 18.13 3.08 6.17
CA GLU A 136 17.68 2.04 7.10
C GLU A 136 17.62 0.63 6.50
N VAL A 137 17.37 0.54 5.19
CA VAL A 137 17.21 -0.71 4.45
C VAL A 137 17.65 -0.53 3.00
N THR A 138 18.22 -1.56 2.41
CA THR A 138 18.55 -1.58 0.99
C THR A 138 17.29 -1.52 0.14
N ILE A 139 17.24 -0.57 -0.78
CA ILE A 139 16.19 -0.44 -1.79
C ILE A 139 16.77 -0.94 -3.12
N VAL A 140 16.08 -1.88 -3.75
CA VAL A 140 16.40 -2.38 -5.09
C VAL A 140 15.39 -1.79 -6.07
N GLU A 141 15.88 -1.01 -7.02
CA GLU A 141 15.09 -0.48 -8.12
C GLU A 141 15.07 -1.49 -9.28
N THR A 142 13.90 -1.73 -9.86
CA THR A 142 13.74 -2.60 -11.03
C THR A 142 12.64 -2.07 -11.94
N GLU A 143 12.80 -2.25 -13.24
CA GLU A 143 11.79 -1.88 -14.23
C GLU A 143 11.18 -3.14 -14.83
N VAL A 144 9.85 -3.23 -14.79
CA VAL A 144 9.09 -4.32 -15.42
C VAL A 144 7.93 -3.71 -16.19
N ASP A 145 7.81 -4.05 -17.47
CA ASP A 145 6.78 -3.53 -18.37
C ASP A 145 6.67 -1.99 -18.38
N GLY A 146 7.83 -1.31 -18.33
CA GLY A 146 7.91 0.16 -18.31
C GLY A 146 7.49 0.80 -16.98
N LYS A 147 7.28 0.01 -15.92
CA LYS A 147 6.98 0.48 -14.56
C LYS A 147 8.18 0.25 -13.65
N THR A 148 8.61 1.30 -12.95
CA THR A 148 9.65 1.22 -11.92
C THR A 148 9.05 0.74 -10.59
N PHE A 149 9.69 -0.27 -9.99
CA PHE A 149 9.38 -0.80 -8.67
C PHE A 149 10.56 -0.58 -7.73
N TYR A 150 10.26 -0.24 -6.48
CA TYR A 150 11.25 -0.03 -5.43
C TYR A 150 11.06 -1.09 -4.34
N LEU A 151 11.89 -2.13 -4.36
CA LEU A 151 11.74 -3.28 -3.49
C LEU A 151 12.64 -3.19 -2.26
N ILE A 152 12.09 -3.57 -1.12
CA ILE A 152 12.86 -3.80 0.11
C ILE A 152 12.63 -5.24 0.61
N ASP A 153 13.62 -5.79 1.33
CA ASP A 153 13.52 -7.11 1.98
C ASP A 153 13.91 -7.03 3.46
N PRO A 154 13.12 -6.34 4.31
CA PRO A 154 13.43 -6.21 5.72
C PRO A 154 13.20 -7.54 6.45
N SER A 155 14.05 -7.86 7.42
CA SER A 155 13.71 -8.88 8.42
C SER A 155 12.44 -8.47 9.20
N PRO A 156 11.66 -9.42 9.79
CA PRO A 156 10.50 -9.07 10.59
C PRO A 156 10.80 -8.06 11.72
N LYS A 157 11.98 -8.15 12.34
CA LYS A 157 12.43 -7.20 13.36
C LYS A 157 12.67 -5.80 12.76
N LYS A 158 13.34 -5.72 11.61
CA LYS A 158 13.59 -4.44 10.92
C LYS A 158 12.28 -3.81 10.42
N LEU A 159 11.34 -4.61 9.92
CA LEU A 159 10.02 -4.10 9.51
C LEU A 159 9.27 -3.44 10.69
N ILE A 160 9.29 -4.06 11.87
CA ILE A 160 8.73 -3.45 13.08
C ILE A 160 9.45 -2.15 13.45
N GLN A 161 10.78 -2.10 13.31
CA GLN A 161 11.55 -0.87 13.56
C GLN A 161 11.16 0.25 12.58
N LEU A 162 10.94 -0.06 11.30
CA LEU A 162 10.50 0.94 10.31
C LEU A 162 9.13 1.52 10.67
N ILE A 163 8.18 0.67 11.09
CA ILE A 163 6.86 1.11 11.59
C ILE A 163 7.04 2.04 12.81
N GLN A 164 7.84 1.63 13.79
CA GLN A 164 8.06 2.40 15.03
C GLN A 164 8.82 3.71 14.81
N LYS A 165 9.64 3.79 13.77
CA LYS A 165 10.36 5.01 13.36
C LYS A 165 9.50 5.98 12.53
N GLY A 166 8.25 5.62 12.19
CA GLY A 166 7.33 6.49 11.46
C GLY A 166 7.57 6.53 9.95
N TYR A 167 8.13 5.47 9.35
CA TYR A 167 8.25 5.37 7.88
C TYR A 167 6.92 5.08 7.18
N PHE A 168 5.86 4.76 7.92
CA PHE A 168 4.53 4.51 7.40
C PHE A 168 3.64 5.72 7.70
N ASN A 169 2.85 6.13 6.71
CA ASN A 169 1.77 7.08 6.91
C ASN A 169 0.69 6.43 7.78
N GLU A 170 0.11 7.20 8.68
CA GLU A 170 -0.91 6.73 9.61
C GLU A 170 -2.28 7.32 9.28
N GLN A 171 -3.32 6.49 9.32
CA GLN A 171 -4.71 6.90 9.23
C GLN A 171 -5.52 6.13 10.27
N THR A 172 -6.51 6.76 10.88
CA THR A 172 -7.41 6.08 11.83
C THR A 172 -8.75 5.79 11.15
N PHE A 173 -9.17 4.52 11.17
CA PHE A 173 -10.51 4.11 10.74
C PHE A 173 -11.39 3.91 11.96
N GLN A 174 -12.48 4.68 12.03
CA GLN A 174 -13.34 4.75 13.20
C GLN A 174 -14.31 3.58 13.23
N LYS A 175 -14.34 2.80 14.31
CA LYS A 175 -15.26 1.67 14.42
C LYS A 175 -16.69 2.15 14.56
N VAL A 176 -17.58 1.62 13.74
CA VAL A 176 -19.03 1.79 13.92
C VAL A 176 -19.46 0.93 15.09
N LYS A 177 -20.10 1.55 16.08
CA LYS A 177 -20.64 0.88 17.27
C LYS A 177 -21.95 0.16 16.98
#